data_AF-A0A960WWU4-F1
#
_entry.id   AF-A0A960WWU4-F1
#
_cell.length_a   1.000
_cell.length_b   1.000
_cell.length_c   1.000
_cell.angle_alpha   90.00
_cell.angle_beta   90.00
_cell.angle_gamma   90.00
#
_symmetry.space_group_name_H-M   'P 1'
#
loop_
_entity.id
_entity.type
_entity.pdbx_description
1 polymer ?
#
loop_
_entity_poly.entity_id
_entity_poly.type
_entity_poly.pdbx_seq_one_letter_code
_entity_poly.pdbx_strand_id
1 'polypeptide(L)'
;MAIQRQSNLTEAKEWFGRLDADFRANAAIRHLDGNIEIENFFRDLLNQLFGWSLTNANWSGSINQDSFDLEDRTNRIAVQVTSTMSAAKIRKTLTSFIQNHRSTFDRLIFVYPFISKTASEADFSKQLAGFAFDSDGDRLDLSALLQRVQNLEIGEQDSALRLIRNELKPLGRALQMGVDQTVEAIISIIRYISASAPDPSNLPEFKPDAPGKLERFKAHAEFLKRQFLNNVTCYRAVEEARQAVGYDAARAPRCAAWLREKSLSALENHGNDARQAFESIVSHLVEREHKAGRDCEEQAVRYFLADEFGRCNVFPNPTT
;
A
#
# COMPACT_ATOMS: atom_id res chain seq x y z
N MET A 1 10.13 -8.33 -17.05
CA MET A 1 8.75 -7.81 -17.08
C MET A 1 8.08 -8.24 -15.79
N ALA A 2 7.68 -7.32 -14.91
CA ALA A 2 6.94 -7.71 -13.70
C ALA A 2 5.51 -8.02 -14.13
N ILE A 3 5.05 -9.25 -13.91
CA ILE A 3 3.68 -9.67 -14.21
C ILE A 3 2.77 -9.02 -13.16
N GLN A 4 1.64 -8.42 -13.55
CA GLN A 4 0.75 -7.69 -12.64
C GLN A 4 0.37 -8.49 -11.39
N ARG A 5 0.08 -9.79 -11.54
CA ARG A 5 -0.17 -10.72 -10.41
C ARG A 5 0.97 -10.74 -9.40
N GLN A 6 2.22 -10.74 -9.87
CA GLN A 6 3.39 -10.71 -8.99
C GLN A 6 3.49 -9.38 -8.23
N SER A 7 3.20 -8.26 -8.90
CA SER A 7 3.15 -6.94 -8.26
C SER A 7 2.09 -6.88 -7.16
N ASN A 8 0.89 -7.39 -7.47
CA ASN A 8 -0.23 -7.43 -6.55
C ASN A 8 0.11 -8.24 -5.29
N LEU A 9 0.71 -9.42 -5.47
CA LEU A 9 1.08 -10.27 -4.35
C LEU A 9 2.22 -9.70 -3.52
N THR A 10 3.17 -9.00 -4.15
CA THR A 10 4.22 -8.29 -3.41
C THR A 10 3.61 -7.20 -2.52
N GLU A 11 2.70 -6.38 -3.05
CA GLU A 11 2.04 -5.33 -2.26
C GLU A 11 1.21 -5.90 -1.10
N ALA A 12 0.41 -6.96 -1.35
CA ALA A 12 -0.37 -7.61 -0.30
C ALA A 12 0.53 -8.16 0.84
N LYS A 13 1.67 -8.77 0.47
CA LYS A 13 2.66 -9.27 1.43
C LYS A 13 3.22 -8.16 2.30
N GLU A 14 3.54 -7.01 1.72
CA GLU A 14 4.06 -5.86 2.47
C GLU A 14 3.03 -5.36 3.49
N TRP A 15 1.77 -5.20 3.09
CA TRP A 15 0.71 -4.75 3.98
C TRP A 15 0.44 -5.73 5.14
N PHE A 16 0.36 -7.03 4.85
CA PHE A 16 0.16 -8.04 5.88
C PHE A 16 1.37 -8.21 6.79
N GLY A 17 2.59 -8.02 6.27
CA GLY A 17 3.80 -7.97 7.09
C GLY A 17 3.78 -6.82 8.10
N ARG A 18 3.25 -5.65 7.69
CA ARG A 18 3.06 -4.51 8.58
C ARG A 18 2.01 -4.82 9.66
N LEU A 19 0.87 -5.37 9.25
CA LEU A 19 -0.18 -5.76 10.19
C LEU A 19 0.32 -6.75 11.26
N ASP A 20 1.06 -7.79 10.84
CA ASP A 20 1.68 -8.76 11.77
C ASP A 20 2.63 -8.08 12.77
N ALA A 21 3.49 -7.17 12.30
CA ALA A 21 4.42 -6.45 13.16
C ALA A 21 3.71 -5.56 14.20
N ASP A 22 2.66 -4.85 13.80
CA ASP A 22 1.86 -4.01 14.69
C ASP A 22 1.18 -4.84 15.79
N PHE A 23 0.52 -5.94 15.41
CA PHE A 23 -0.12 -6.84 16.37
C PHE A 23 0.87 -7.51 17.32
N ARG A 24 2.08 -7.85 16.86
CA ARG A 24 3.15 -8.35 17.74
C ARG A 24 3.60 -7.29 18.74
N ALA A 25 3.77 -6.04 18.29
CA ALA A 25 4.16 -4.94 19.16
C ALA A 25 3.10 -4.69 20.24
N ASN A 26 1.82 -4.59 19.84
CA ASN A 26 0.70 -4.42 20.76
C ASN A 26 0.58 -5.57 21.77
N ALA A 27 0.76 -6.82 21.32
CA ALA A 27 0.76 -7.98 22.20
C ALA A 27 1.91 -7.93 23.24
N ALA A 28 3.09 -7.46 22.84
CA ALA A 28 4.25 -7.36 23.73
C ALA A 28 4.03 -6.35 24.88
N ILE A 29 3.29 -5.27 24.62
CA ILE A 29 2.97 -4.24 25.62
C ILE A 29 1.60 -4.45 26.29
N ARG A 30 0.91 -5.56 26.01
CA ARG A 30 -0.44 -5.89 26.50
C ARG A 30 -1.51 -4.84 26.18
N HIS A 31 -1.34 -4.14 25.06
CA HIS A 31 -2.30 -3.13 24.60
C HIS A 31 -3.43 -3.81 23.83
N LEU A 32 -4.68 -3.65 24.30
CA LEU A 32 -5.85 -4.38 23.80
C LEU A 32 -6.75 -3.55 22.86
N ASP A 33 -6.53 -2.25 22.76
CA ASP A 33 -7.46 -1.32 22.10
C ASP A 33 -7.49 -1.44 20.56
N GLY A 34 -6.51 -2.10 19.95
CA GLY A 34 -6.45 -2.31 18.48
C GLY A 34 -7.41 -3.39 17.94
N ASN A 35 -8.10 -4.15 18.81
CA ASN A 35 -8.89 -5.31 18.38
C ASN A 35 -10.28 -4.97 17.81
N ILE A 36 -10.88 -3.82 18.14
CA ILE A 36 -12.25 -3.51 17.67
C ILE A 36 -12.23 -2.99 16.21
N GLU A 37 -11.20 -2.25 15.81
CA GLU A 37 -11.12 -1.70 14.45
C GLU A 37 -10.76 -2.77 13.41
N ILE A 38 -10.03 -3.82 13.81
CA ILE A 38 -9.59 -4.88 12.90
C ILE A 38 -10.72 -5.85 12.50
N GLU A 39 -11.78 -5.94 13.31
CA GLU A 39 -12.95 -6.77 13.00
C GLU A 39 -13.64 -6.31 11.71
N ASN A 40 -13.84 -5.01 11.54
CA ASN A 40 -14.41 -4.44 10.32
C ASN A 40 -13.53 -4.73 9.09
N PHE A 41 -12.22 -4.59 9.25
CA PHE A 41 -11.26 -4.92 8.19
C PHE A 41 -11.36 -6.39 7.78
N PHE A 42 -11.35 -7.32 8.73
CA PHE A 42 -11.49 -8.74 8.40
C PHE A 42 -12.87 -9.06 7.84
N ARG A 43 -13.94 -8.41 8.30
CA ARG A 43 -15.28 -8.57 7.71
C ARG A 43 -15.25 -8.27 6.21
N ASP A 44 -14.79 -7.08 5.85
CA ASP A 44 -14.85 -6.61 4.47
C ASP A 44 -13.86 -7.39 3.58
N LEU A 45 -12.68 -7.72 4.11
CA LEU A 45 -11.70 -8.56 3.41
C LEU A 45 -12.23 -9.98 3.20
N LEU A 46 -12.79 -10.64 4.21
CA LEU A 46 -13.28 -12.01 4.09
C LEU A 46 -14.50 -12.08 3.15
N ASN A 47 -15.39 -11.08 3.18
CA ASN A 47 -16.47 -10.95 2.21
C ASN A 47 -15.91 -10.86 0.78
N GLN A 48 -14.89 -10.03 0.56
CA GLN A 48 -14.22 -9.89 -0.73
C GLN A 48 -13.49 -11.17 -1.19
N LEU A 49 -12.89 -11.93 -0.27
CA LEU A 49 -12.09 -13.12 -0.59
C LEU A 49 -12.93 -14.38 -0.75
N PHE A 50 -14.01 -14.53 0.00
CA PHE A 50 -14.80 -15.78 0.05
C PHE A 50 -16.21 -15.64 -0.50
N GLY A 51 -16.65 -14.42 -0.86
CA GLY A 51 -18.02 -14.17 -1.30
C GLY A 51 -19.04 -14.31 -0.17
N TRP A 52 -18.59 -14.16 1.08
CA TRP A 52 -19.46 -14.17 2.26
C TRP A 52 -20.22 -12.85 2.43
N SER A 53 -21.17 -12.86 3.35
CA SER A 53 -22.00 -11.73 3.76
C SER A 53 -21.89 -11.50 5.27
N LEU A 54 -20.66 -11.47 5.78
CA LEU A 54 -20.36 -11.23 7.18
C LEU A 54 -20.81 -9.83 7.63
N THR A 55 -21.39 -9.77 8.82
CA THR A 55 -21.79 -8.57 9.55
C THR A 55 -21.29 -8.66 10.99
N ASN A 56 -21.15 -7.52 11.69
CA ASN A 56 -20.73 -7.54 13.09
C ASN A 56 -21.81 -8.18 13.97
N ALA A 57 -21.43 -9.19 14.73
CA ALA A 57 -22.32 -9.92 15.63
C ALA A 57 -22.95 -8.96 16.65
N ASN A 58 -22.15 -8.07 17.23
CA ASN A 58 -22.54 -7.09 18.24
C ASN A 58 -23.73 -6.18 17.84
N TRP A 59 -24.02 -6.01 16.54
CA TRP A 59 -25.17 -5.22 16.08
C TRP A 59 -26.52 -5.95 16.19
N SER A 60 -26.52 -7.27 16.36
CA SER A 60 -27.74 -8.10 16.45
C SER A 60 -28.39 -8.13 17.85
N GLY A 61 -27.80 -7.47 18.85
CA GLY A 61 -28.43 -7.20 20.15
C GLY A 61 -28.56 -8.40 21.10
N SER A 62 -27.83 -9.50 20.87
CA SER A 62 -27.91 -10.69 21.72
C SER A 62 -26.87 -10.69 22.85
N ILE A 63 -27.33 -10.97 24.08
CA ILE A 63 -26.57 -10.86 25.34
C ILE A 63 -25.43 -11.90 25.49
N ASN A 64 -25.33 -12.90 24.60
CA ASN A 64 -24.44 -14.07 24.74
C ASN A 64 -23.36 -14.18 23.62
N GLN A 65 -22.97 -13.08 22.99
CA GLN A 65 -22.03 -13.04 21.85
C GLN A 65 -20.54 -12.95 22.25
N ASP A 66 -20.12 -13.71 23.26
CA ASP A 66 -18.71 -13.71 23.72
C ASP A 66 -17.77 -14.61 22.91
N SER A 67 -18.30 -15.34 21.92
CA SER A 67 -17.58 -16.47 21.26
C SER A 67 -17.30 -16.27 19.77
N PHE A 68 -17.74 -15.16 19.18
CA PHE A 68 -17.47 -14.77 17.80
C PHE A 68 -17.77 -13.28 17.61
N ASP A 69 -17.14 -12.65 16.63
CA ASP A 69 -17.24 -11.20 16.41
C ASP A 69 -18.03 -10.88 15.13
N LEU A 70 -17.99 -11.77 14.13
CA LEU A 70 -18.68 -11.60 12.86
C LEU A 70 -19.59 -12.81 12.57
N GLU A 71 -20.72 -12.55 11.91
CA GLU A 71 -21.66 -13.58 11.49
C GLU A 71 -22.17 -13.39 10.08
N ASP A 72 -22.35 -14.51 9.38
CA ASP A 72 -23.09 -14.63 8.13
C ASP A 72 -24.20 -15.66 8.36
N ARG A 73 -25.42 -15.17 8.59
CA ARG A 73 -26.58 -16.03 8.85
C ARG A 73 -27.06 -16.76 7.60
N THR A 74 -26.80 -16.23 6.42
CA THR A 74 -27.20 -16.84 5.14
C THR A 74 -26.37 -18.09 4.89
N ASN A 75 -25.05 -17.97 5.04
CA ASN A 75 -24.12 -19.09 4.90
C ASN A 75 -23.95 -19.89 6.20
N ARG A 76 -24.58 -19.45 7.31
CA ARG A 76 -24.52 -20.08 8.64
C ARG A 76 -23.09 -20.22 9.16
N ILE A 77 -22.27 -19.18 8.95
CA ILE A 77 -20.87 -19.10 9.38
C ILE A 77 -20.72 -18.06 10.49
N ALA A 78 -19.98 -18.41 11.53
CA ALA A 78 -19.49 -17.46 12.52
C ALA A 78 -17.96 -17.33 12.43
N VAL A 79 -17.45 -16.12 12.66
CA VAL A 79 -16.01 -15.83 12.64
C VAL A 79 -15.60 -15.15 13.94
N GLN A 80 -14.58 -15.68 14.59
CA GLN A 80 -13.87 -15.04 15.69
C GLN A 80 -12.55 -14.47 15.18
N VAL A 81 -12.40 -13.16 15.22
CA VAL A 81 -11.14 -12.47 15.04
C VAL A 81 -10.40 -12.45 16.38
N THR A 82 -9.17 -12.93 16.43
CA THR A 82 -8.42 -12.98 17.69
C THR A 82 -6.92 -12.98 17.50
N SER A 83 -6.19 -12.38 18.44
CA SER A 83 -4.73 -12.46 18.52
C SER A 83 -4.23 -13.66 19.35
N THR A 84 -5.13 -14.46 19.95
CA THR A 84 -4.74 -15.58 20.82
C THR A 84 -4.97 -16.92 20.14
N MET A 85 -3.88 -17.68 19.93
CA MET A 85 -3.89 -18.98 19.25
C MET A 85 -3.83 -20.19 20.18
N SER A 86 -3.89 -20.00 21.50
CA SER A 86 -3.68 -21.11 22.45
C SER A 86 -4.81 -22.14 22.36
N ALA A 87 -4.46 -23.43 22.48
CA ALA A 87 -5.45 -24.50 22.52
C ALA A 87 -6.47 -24.33 23.66
N ALA A 88 -6.06 -23.71 24.78
CA ALA A 88 -6.96 -23.36 25.87
C ALA A 88 -8.03 -22.33 25.45
N LYS A 89 -7.64 -21.28 24.72
CA LYS A 89 -8.57 -20.28 24.18
C LYS A 89 -9.51 -20.92 23.16
N ILE A 90 -8.99 -21.71 22.22
CA ILE A 90 -9.80 -22.41 21.21
C ILE A 90 -10.83 -23.32 21.89
N ARG A 91 -10.43 -24.14 22.87
CA ARG A 91 -11.35 -25.00 23.63
C ARG A 91 -12.43 -24.19 24.35
N LYS A 92 -12.04 -23.11 25.02
CA LYS A 92 -12.98 -22.24 25.75
C LYS A 92 -14.03 -21.66 24.79
N THR A 93 -13.58 -21.12 23.65
CA THR A 93 -14.45 -20.53 22.64
C THR A 93 -15.35 -21.59 22.02
N LEU A 94 -14.84 -22.75 21.61
CA LEU A 94 -15.65 -23.84 21.04
C LEU A 94 -16.73 -24.32 22.02
N THR A 95 -16.38 -24.59 23.28
CA THR A 95 -17.35 -25.01 24.30
C THR A 95 -18.49 -24.00 24.44
N SER A 96 -18.14 -22.72 24.62
CA SER A 96 -19.12 -21.64 24.77
C SER A 96 -19.96 -21.45 23.50
N PHE A 97 -19.34 -21.52 22.32
CA PHE A 97 -20.01 -21.38 21.04
C PHE A 97 -21.03 -22.50 20.82
N ILE A 98 -20.63 -23.74 21.01
CA ILE A 98 -21.48 -24.91 20.74
C ILE A 98 -22.67 -24.95 21.71
N GLN A 99 -22.46 -24.57 22.97
CA GLN A 99 -23.53 -24.50 23.96
C GLN A 99 -24.63 -23.50 23.58
N ASN A 100 -24.27 -22.38 22.96
CA ASN A 100 -25.18 -21.25 22.77
C ASN A 100 -25.65 -21.06 21.32
N HIS A 101 -24.87 -21.47 20.33
CA HIS A 101 -25.00 -20.98 18.95
C HIS A 101 -25.05 -22.07 17.87
N ARG A 102 -24.89 -23.35 18.24
CA ARG A 102 -24.84 -24.50 17.30
C ARG A 102 -26.09 -24.72 16.44
N SER A 103 -27.23 -24.13 16.80
CA SER A 103 -28.47 -24.21 16.02
C SER A 103 -28.49 -23.20 14.87
N THR A 104 -27.77 -22.08 15.04
CA THR A 104 -27.75 -20.96 14.10
C THR A 104 -26.65 -21.11 13.06
N PHE A 105 -25.52 -21.67 13.45
CA PHE A 105 -24.33 -21.76 12.61
C PHE A 105 -23.84 -23.19 12.48
N ASP A 106 -23.22 -23.49 11.34
CA ASP A 106 -22.68 -24.81 11.01
C ASP A 106 -21.15 -24.85 11.09
N ARG A 107 -20.48 -23.67 11.06
CA ARG A 107 -19.03 -23.53 11.19
C ARG A 107 -18.64 -22.35 12.06
N LEU A 108 -17.53 -22.51 12.78
CA LEU A 108 -16.85 -21.44 13.51
C LEU A 108 -15.41 -21.33 12.99
N ILE A 109 -15.06 -20.17 12.45
CA ILE A 109 -13.74 -19.89 11.88
C ILE A 109 -12.99 -18.94 12.81
N PHE A 110 -11.72 -19.23 13.10
CA PHE A 110 -10.83 -18.32 13.79
C PHE A 110 -9.94 -17.60 12.79
N VAL A 111 -9.87 -16.28 12.88
CA VAL A 111 -9.04 -15.43 12.03
C VAL A 111 -8.00 -14.73 12.88
N TYR A 112 -6.74 -14.83 12.45
CA TYR A 112 -5.60 -14.32 13.20
C TYR A 112 -4.85 -13.22 12.41
N PRO A 113 -4.56 -12.06 13.03
CA PRO A 113 -3.82 -10.96 12.41
C PRO A 113 -2.30 -11.20 12.42
N PHE A 114 -1.85 -12.42 12.10
CA PHE A 114 -0.44 -12.79 12.03
C PHE A 114 -0.13 -13.51 10.72
N ILE A 115 1.10 -13.40 10.23
CA ILE A 115 1.55 -14.10 9.01
C ILE A 115 1.40 -15.60 9.15
N SER A 116 1.77 -16.15 10.30
CA SER A 116 1.71 -17.58 10.55
C SER A 116 0.99 -17.87 11.86
N LYS A 117 0.01 -18.78 11.81
CA LYS A 117 -0.54 -19.40 13.02
C LYS A 117 0.40 -20.44 13.59
N THR A 118 0.39 -20.60 14.91
CA THR A 118 1.06 -21.73 15.55
C THR A 118 0.33 -23.02 15.20
N ALA A 119 1.06 -24.05 14.76
CA ALA A 119 0.49 -25.39 14.60
C ALA A 119 -0.13 -25.85 15.92
N SER A 120 -1.24 -26.58 15.86
CA SER A 120 -1.88 -27.12 17.05
C SER A 120 -2.11 -28.61 16.87
N GLU A 121 -1.41 -29.42 17.64
CA GLU A 121 -1.64 -30.87 17.74
C GLU A 121 -2.74 -31.21 18.76
N ALA A 122 -3.47 -30.19 19.23
CA ALA A 122 -4.49 -30.37 20.24
C ALA A 122 -5.73 -31.07 19.66
N ASP A 123 -6.15 -32.14 20.33
CA ASP A 123 -7.45 -32.75 20.07
C ASP A 123 -8.58 -31.87 20.66
N PHE A 124 -9.53 -31.49 19.81
CA PHE A 124 -10.72 -30.71 20.14
C PHE A 124 -12.02 -31.54 20.08
N SER A 125 -11.96 -32.82 19.72
CA SER A 125 -13.12 -33.70 19.49
C SER A 125 -14.12 -33.70 20.65
N LYS A 126 -13.62 -33.65 21.89
CA LYS A 126 -14.43 -33.59 23.12
C LYS A 126 -15.34 -32.37 23.21
N GLN A 127 -14.93 -31.24 22.63
CA GLN A 127 -15.71 -30.00 22.63
C GLN A 127 -16.76 -29.99 21.54
N LEU A 128 -16.52 -30.69 20.43
CA LEU A 128 -17.32 -30.55 19.20
C LEU A 128 -18.74 -31.11 19.35
N ALA A 129 -18.94 -32.21 20.09
CA ALA A 129 -20.27 -32.82 20.26
C ALA A 129 -21.06 -32.95 18.92
N GLY A 130 -20.35 -33.36 17.86
CA GLY A 130 -20.88 -33.50 16.49
C GLY A 130 -20.86 -32.22 15.63
N PHE A 131 -20.36 -31.09 16.15
CA PHE A 131 -20.16 -29.86 15.39
C PHE A 131 -18.96 -29.96 14.44
N ALA A 132 -19.08 -29.41 13.23
CA ALA A 132 -18.01 -29.45 12.24
C ALA A 132 -16.93 -28.39 12.56
N PHE A 133 -15.70 -28.85 12.78
CA PHE A 133 -14.54 -27.97 12.96
C PHE A 133 -13.27 -28.68 12.50
N ASP A 134 -12.59 -28.07 11.53
CA ASP A 134 -11.28 -28.48 11.05
C ASP A 134 -10.20 -27.61 11.70
N SER A 135 -9.33 -28.22 12.52
CA SER A 135 -8.26 -27.51 13.24
C SER A 135 -7.26 -26.80 12.33
N ASP A 136 -7.19 -27.17 11.06
CA ASP A 136 -6.36 -26.49 10.07
C ASP A 136 -7.19 -25.58 9.17
N GLY A 137 -8.27 -26.08 8.56
CA GLY A 137 -9.10 -25.32 7.63
C GLY A 137 -9.92 -24.19 8.26
N ASP A 138 -10.39 -24.34 9.49
CA ASP A 138 -11.18 -23.32 10.21
C ASP A 138 -10.31 -22.31 10.99
N ARG A 139 -9.01 -22.29 10.70
CA ARG A 139 -8.04 -21.40 11.34
C ARG A 139 -7.27 -20.64 10.28
N LEU A 140 -7.69 -19.41 10.01
CA LEU A 140 -7.11 -18.57 8.97
C LEU A 140 -6.09 -17.60 9.57
N ASP A 141 -4.89 -17.59 9.01
CA ASP A 141 -3.88 -16.58 9.26
C ASP A 141 -3.67 -15.74 7.99
N LEU A 142 -2.83 -14.72 8.07
CA LEU A 142 -2.57 -13.84 6.92
C LEU A 142 -1.89 -14.59 5.76
N SER A 143 -1.15 -15.69 6.01
CA SER A 143 -0.61 -16.53 4.93
C SER A 143 -1.70 -17.26 4.16
N ALA A 144 -2.72 -17.80 4.84
CA ALA A 144 -3.87 -18.42 4.22
C ALA A 144 -4.67 -17.39 3.38
N LEU A 145 -4.83 -16.17 3.90
CA LEU A 145 -5.46 -15.09 3.14
C LEU A 145 -4.63 -14.66 1.91
N LEU A 146 -3.29 -14.60 2.01
CA LEU A 146 -2.42 -14.34 0.85
C LEU A 146 -2.51 -15.42 -0.22
N GLN A 147 -2.56 -16.69 0.19
CA GLN A 147 -2.77 -17.80 -0.74
C GLN A 147 -4.13 -17.70 -1.42
N ARG A 148 -5.17 -17.28 -0.68
CA ARG A 148 -6.49 -17.03 -1.25
C ARG A 148 -6.45 -15.91 -2.29
N VAL A 149 -5.76 -14.80 -2.01
CA VAL A 149 -5.53 -13.69 -2.95
C VAL A 149 -4.77 -14.17 -4.19
N GLN A 150 -3.73 -14.98 -4.03
CA GLN A 150 -2.95 -15.54 -5.13
C GLN A 150 -3.81 -16.30 -6.14
N ASN A 151 -4.82 -17.02 -5.66
CA ASN A 151 -5.70 -17.85 -6.47
C ASN A 151 -6.90 -17.10 -7.08
N LEU A 152 -7.08 -15.81 -6.77
CA LEU A 152 -8.12 -14.99 -7.38
C LEU A 152 -7.82 -14.62 -8.84
N GLU A 153 -8.86 -14.24 -9.59
CA GLU A 153 -8.67 -13.58 -10.87
C GLU A 153 -8.08 -12.18 -10.69
N ILE A 154 -7.47 -11.63 -11.75
CA ILE A 154 -6.69 -10.38 -11.65
C ILE A 154 -7.54 -9.20 -11.15
N GLY A 155 -8.78 -9.05 -11.62
CA GLY A 155 -9.67 -7.97 -11.18
C GLY A 155 -10.12 -8.09 -9.73
N GLU A 156 -10.26 -9.33 -9.23
CA GLU A 156 -10.56 -9.58 -7.82
C GLU A 156 -9.34 -9.33 -6.93
N GLN A 157 -8.13 -9.64 -7.41
CA GLN A 157 -6.89 -9.26 -6.72
C GLN A 157 -6.78 -7.75 -6.57
N ASP A 158 -7.08 -6.99 -7.63
CA ASP A 158 -7.05 -5.53 -7.59
C ASP A 158 -8.07 -4.96 -6.59
N SER A 159 -9.26 -5.56 -6.52
CA SER A 159 -10.31 -5.17 -5.59
C SER A 159 -9.92 -5.43 -4.14
N ALA A 160 -9.38 -6.62 -3.84
CA ALA A 160 -8.86 -6.96 -2.52
C ALA A 160 -7.70 -6.03 -2.10
N LEU A 161 -6.77 -5.74 -3.01
CA LEU A 161 -5.67 -4.82 -2.74
C LEU A 161 -6.12 -3.39 -2.46
N ARG A 162 -7.13 -2.91 -3.19
CA ARG A 162 -7.70 -1.59 -2.96
C ARG A 162 -8.27 -1.48 -1.53
N LEU A 163 -8.96 -2.51 -1.07
CA LEU A 163 -9.47 -2.59 0.31
C LEU A 163 -8.34 -2.59 1.32
N ILE A 164 -7.37 -3.51 1.16
CA ILE A 164 -6.18 -3.62 2.03
C ILE A 164 -5.47 -2.27 2.14
N ARG A 165 -5.22 -1.60 1.01
CA ARG A 165 -4.55 -0.30 0.97
C ARG A 165 -5.34 0.79 1.70
N ASN A 166 -6.65 0.82 1.54
CA ASN A 166 -7.48 1.88 2.12
C ASN A 166 -7.56 1.76 3.65
N GLU A 167 -7.73 0.54 4.15
CA GLU A 167 -7.96 0.31 5.57
C GLU A 167 -6.65 0.22 6.37
N LEU A 168 -5.61 -0.37 5.80
CA LEU A 168 -4.30 -0.47 6.49
C LEU A 168 -3.41 0.76 6.27
N LYS A 169 -3.90 1.79 5.57
CA LYS A 169 -3.18 3.05 5.33
C LYS A 169 -2.50 3.64 6.59
N PRO A 170 -3.11 3.64 7.80
CA PRO A 170 -2.46 4.14 9.01
C PRO A 170 -1.19 3.36 9.40
N LEU A 171 -1.21 2.03 9.23
CA LEU A 171 -0.02 1.17 9.43
C LEU A 171 1.08 1.45 8.41
N GLY A 172 0.70 2.05 7.27
CA GLY A 172 1.63 2.55 6.27
C GLY A 172 2.58 3.59 6.85
N ARG A 173 2.14 4.41 7.82
CA ARG A 173 2.94 5.46 8.46
C ARG A 173 3.63 4.99 9.76
N ALA A 174 2.97 4.15 10.55
CA ALA A 174 3.39 3.83 11.92
C ALA A 174 4.61 2.90 12.02
N LEU A 175 4.83 2.00 11.04
CA LEU A 175 5.94 1.06 11.04
C LEU A 175 7.14 1.49 10.17
N GLN A 176 7.07 2.67 9.55
CA GLN A 176 8.20 3.29 8.85
C GLN A 176 9.09 4.12 9.80
N MET A 177 9.01 3.90 11.12
CA MET A 177 10.01 4.42 12.07
C MET A 177 11.36 3.74 11.81
N GLY A 178 12.10 4.26 10.84
CA GLY A 178 13.39 3.73 10.37
C GLY A 178 13.60 3.82 8.85
N VAL A 179 12.55 4.11 8.07
CA VAL A 179 12.65 4.35 6.62
C VAL A 179 12.42 5.83 6.35
N ASP A 180 13.32 6.45 5.60
CA ASP A 180 13.19 7.85 5.20
C ASP A 180 12.00 7.97 4.22
N GLN A 181 10.90 8.60 4.68
CA GLN A 181 9.68 8.81 3.89
C GLN A 181 9.94 9.53 2.59
N THR A 182 10.88 10.46 2.64
CA THR A 182 11.28 11.27 1.50
C THR A 182 11.94 10.38 0.45
N VAL A 183 12.78 9.42 0.86
CA VAL A 183 13.37 8.43 -0.05
C VAL A 183 12.29 7.58 -0.72
N GLU A 184 11.32 7.06 0.05
CA GLU A 184 10.24 6.21 -0.50
C GLU A 184 9.30 6.95 -1.45
N ALA A 185 8.96 8.20 -1.13
CA ALA A 185 8.19 9.06 -2.01
C ALA A 185 8.91 9.29 -3.35
N ILE A 186 10.23 9.57 -3.31
CA ILE A 186 11.02 9.75 -4.52
C ILE A 186 11.20 8.43 -5.30
N ILE A 187 11.39 7.29 -4.63
CA ILE A 187 11.39 5.96 -5.26
C ILE A 187 10.10 5.73 -6.04
N SER A 188 8.95 6.01 -5.41
CA SER A 188 7.63 5.91 -6.03
C SER A 188 7.49 6.81 -7.26
N ILE A 189 7.93 8.07 -7.15
CA ILE A 189 7.92 9.04 -8.26
C ILE A 189 8.77 8.54 -9.42
N ILE A 190 10.02 8.12 -9.18
CA ILE A 190 10.92 7.62 -10.24
C ILE A 190 10.32 6.39 -10.93
N ARG A 191 9.75 5.45 -10.16
CA ARG A 191 9.08 4.26 -10.71
C ARG A 191 7.90 4.64 -11.60
N TYR A 192 7.07 5.58 -11.16
CA TYR A 192 5.92 6.06 -11.91
C TYR A 192 6.30 6.74 -13.22
N ILE A 193 7.21 7.71 -13.14
CA ILE A 193 7.71 8.45 -14.30
C ILE A 193 8.33 7.46 -15.29
N SER A 194 9.17 6.56 -14.80
CA SER A 194 9.81 5.53 -15.64
C SER A 194 8.77 4.64 -16.32
N ALA A 195 7.78 4.12 -15.59
CA ALA A 195 6.78 3.20 -16.13
C ALA A 195 5.85 3.87 -17.16
N SER A 196 5.54 5.15 -16.95
CA SER A 196 4.61 5.92 -17.78
C SER A 196 5.28 6.64 -18.95
N ALA A 197 6.59 6.49 -19.11
CA ALA A 197 7.36 7.16 -20.14
C ALA A 197 7.03 6.63 -21.55
N PRO A 198 6.99 7.50 -22.57
CA PRO A 198 6.97 7.07 -23.97
C PRO A 198 8.26 6.31 -24.32
N ASP A 199 8.22 5.54 -25.41
CA ASP A 199 9.39 4.79 -25.90
C ASP A 199 10.57 5.76 -26.14
N PRO A 200 11.71 5.62 -25.42
CA PRO A 200 12.85 6.51 -25.57
C PRO A 200 13.43 6.54 -26.99
N SER A 201 13.23 5.47 -27.77
CA SER A 201 13.71 5.38 -29.15
C SER A 201 12.93 6.25 -30.13
N ASN A 202 11.74 6.73 -29.75
CA ASN A 202 10.89 7.60 -30.56
C ASN A 202 11.03 9.09 -30.21
N LEU A 203 11.96 9.44 -29.32
CA LEU A 203 12.19 10.83 -28.95
C LEU A 203 13.14 11.51 -29.95
N PRO A 204 12.88 12.76 -30.33
CA PRO A 204 13.81 13.52 -31.14
C PRO A 204 15.18 13.58 -30.47
N GLU A 205 16.26 13.49 -31.25
CA GLU A 205 17.61 13.68 -30.75
C GLU A 205 17.78 15.15 -30.33
N PHE A 206 17.87 15.41 -29.03
CA PHE A 206 17.98 16.76 -28.49
C PHE A 206 19.44 17.19 -28.39
N LYS A 207 19.80 18.30 -29.01
CA LYS A 207 21.09 18.96 -28.76
C LYS A 207 21.00 19.90 -27.56
N PRO A 208 21.97 19.87 -26.64
CA PRO A 208 22.09 20.86 -25.57
C PRO A 208 22.34 22.27 -26.15
N ASP A 209 21.37 23.18 -26.00
CA ASP A 209 21.48 24.63 -26.19
C ASP A 209 21.19 25.31 -24.85
N ALA A 210 22.15 25.17 -23.93
CA ALA A 210 22.06 25.78 -22.61
C ALA A 210 21.87 27.31 -22.69
N PRO A 211 22.55 28.07 -23.58
CA PRO A 211 22.31 29.50 -23.75
C PRO A 211 20.88 29.84 -24.18
N GLY A 212 20.33 29.17 -25.21
CA GLY A 212 18.96 29.44 -25.67
C GLY A 212 17.90 29.07 -24.64
N LYS A 213 18.13 28.02 -23.85
CA LYS A 213 17.28 27.66 -22.71
C LYS A 213 17.36 28.69 -21.59
N LEU A 214 18.56 29.14 -21.23
CA LEU A 214 18.74 30.20 -20.24
C LEU A 214 18.03 31.46 -20.67
N GLU A 215 18.08 31.81 -21.95
CA GLU A 215 17.43 33.02 -22.44
C GLU A 215 15.92 32.90 -22.54
N ARG A 216 15.39 31.73 -22.92
CA ARG A 216 13.95 31.42 -22.82
C ARG A 216 13.43 31.49 -21.38
N PHE A 217 14.26 31.14 -20.39
CA PHE A 217 13.87 31.10 -18.98
C PHE A 217 14.42 32.25 -18.15
N LYS A 218 15.01 33.27 -18.77
CA LYS A 218 15.68 34.38 -18.08
C LYS A 218 14.79 35.06 -17.04
N ALA A 219 13.51 35.26 -17.36
CA ALA A 219 12.52 35.87 -16.47
C ALA A 219 12.29 35.08 -15.17
N HIS A 220 12.56 33.77 -15.19
CA HIS A 220 12.33 32.85 -14.06
C HIS A 220 13.60 32.09 -13.63
N ALA A 221 14.76 32.41 -14.20
CA ALA A 221 16.01 31.69 -13.96
C ALA A 221 16.42 31.72 -12.48
N GLU A 222 16.24 32.88 -11.83
CA GLU A 222 16.47 33.03 -10.39
C GLU A 222 15.51 32.15 -9.56
N PHE A 223 14.24 32.04 -9.95
CA PHE A 223 13.28 31.16 -9.28
C PHE A 223 13.69 29.69 -9.39
N LEU A 224 14.06 29.23 -10.60
CA LEU A 224 14.46 27.85 -10.86
C LEU A 224 15.76 27.50 -10.13
N LYS A 225 16.74 28.41 -10.14
CA LYS A 225 17.99 28.26 -9.38
C LYS A 225 17.75 28.14 -7.88
N ARG A 226 16.80 28.92 -7.33
CA ARG A 226 16.41 28.84 -5.91
C ARG A 226 15.78 27.50 -5.56
N GLN A 227 15.12 26.80 -6.50
CA GLN A 227 14.58 25.46 -6.21
C GLN A 227 15.68 24.45 -5.91
N PHE A 228 16.85 24.59 -6.53
CA PHE A 228 18.00 23.75 -6.20
C PHE A 228 18.61 24.15 -4.85
N LEU A 229 18.90 25.44 -4.66
CA LEU A 229 19.60 25.93 -3.47
C LEU A 229 18.78 25.77 -2.18
N ASN A 230 17.49 26.09 -2.23
CA ASN A 230 16.63 26.08 -1.04
C ASN A 230 16.29 24.65 -0.58
N ASN A 231 16.40 23.66 -1.46
CA ASN A 231 16.04 22.26 -1.18
C ASN A 231 17.25 21.32 -1.24
N VAL A 232 18.48 21.85 -1.21
CA VAL A 232 19.73 21.05 -1.34
C VAL A 232 19.88 20.00 -0.25
N THR A 233 19.24 20.20 0.90
CA THR A 233 19.18 19.23 2.01
C THR A 233 18.55 17.89 1.59
N CYS A 234 17.70 17.89 0.57
CA CYS A 234 17.07 16.68 0.02
C CYS A 234 17.97 15.89 -0.94
N TYR A 235 19.18 16.37 -1.26
CA TYR A 235 20.11 15.71 -2.18
C TYR A 235 20.34 14.23 -1.83
N ARG A 236 20.67 13.96 -0.57
CA ARG A 236 20.98 12.60 -0.11
C ARG A 236 19.79 11.66 -0.33
N ALA A 237 18.58 12.10 0.02
CA ALA A 237 17.39 11.29 -0.13
C ALA A 237 17.08 10.98 -1.60
N VAL A 238 17.27 11.95 -2.50
CA VAL A 238 17.08 11.74 -3.95
C VAL A 238 18.13 10.78 -4.53
N GLU A 239 19.38 10.88 -4.11
CA GLU A 239 20.44 9.95 -4.54
C GLU A 239 20.22 8.53 -4.01
N GLU A 240 19.86 8.38 -2.74
CA GLU A 240 19.50 7.08 -2.16
C GLU A 240 18.33 6.43 -2.93
N ALA A 241 17.30 7.22 -3.26
CA ALA A 241 16.17 6.75 -4.06
C ALA A 241 16.59 6.30 -5.47
N ARG A 242 17.47 7.05 -6.15
CA ARG A 242 18.01 6.70 -7.47
C ARG A 242 18.81 5.39 -7.42
N GLN A 243 19.63 5.20 -6.40
CA GLN A 243 20.40 3.98 -6.21
C GLN A 243 19.48 2.78 -5.95
N ALA A 244 18.50 2.93 -5.05
CA ALA A 244 17.55 1.88 -4.71
C ALA A 244 16.74 1.36 -5.92
N VAL A 245 16.46 2.23 -6.90
CA VAL A 245 15.76 1.82 -8.12
C VAL A 245 16.69 1.44 -9.26
N GLY A 246 18.01 1.53 -9.15
CA GLY A 246 18.93 1.34 -10.28
C GLY A 246 18.58 2.27 -11.44
N TYR A 247 18.79 3.57 -11.23
CA TYR A 247 18.38 4.63 -12.16
C TYR A 247 19.11 4.57 -13.51
N ASP A 248 20.30 3.99 -13.55
CA ASP A 248 21.39 4.41 -14.44
C ASP A 248 21.22 3.98 -15.91
N ALA A 249 20.85 2.71 -16.17
CA ALA A 249 20.90 2.15 -17.53
C ALA A 249 19.55 2.18 -18.27
N ALA A 250 18.45 1.93 -17.57
CA ALA A 250 17.12 1.76 -18.19
C ALA A 250 16.10 2.83 -17.77
N ARG A 251 16.25 3.40 -16.58
CA ARG A 251 15.26 4.32 -16.00
C ARG A 251 15.58 5.77 -16.31
N ALA A 252 16.84 6.18 -16.31
CA ALA A 252 17.24 7.54 -16.62
C ALA A 252 16.74 8.04 -18.00
N PRO A 253 16.85 7.25 -19.09
CA PRO A 253 16.29 7.68 -20.38
C PRO A 253 14.76 7.82 -20.37
N ARG A 254 14.07 6.93 -19.64
CA ARG A 254 12.60 6.96 -19.50
C ARG A 254 12.14 8.12 -18.63
N CYS A 255 12.84 8.40 -17.53
CA CYS A 255 12.58 9.57 -16.72
C CYS A 255 12.80 10.86 -17.50
N ALA A 256 13.90 10.95 -18.25
CA ALA A 256 14.16 12.07 -19.14
C ALA A 256 13.03 12.26 -20.16
N ALA A 257 12.59 11.19 -20.81
CA ALA A 257 11.49 11.20 -21.77
C ALA A 257 10.21 11.82 -21.21
N TRP A 258 9.75 11.29 -20.08
CA TRP A 258 8.53 11.72 -19.43
C TRP A 258 8.63 13.17 -18.95
N LEU A 259 9.76 13.55 -18.32
CA LEU A 259 9.96 14.90 -17.83
C LEU A 259 9.96 15.93 -18.97
N ARG A 260 10.53 15.58 -20.12
CA ARG A 260 10.51 16.45 -21.31
C ARG A 260 9.09 16.67 -21.80
N GLU A 261 8.35 15.61 -22.04
CA GLU A 261 6.96 15.68 -22.52
C GLU A 261 6.08 16.48 -21.55
N LYS A 262 6.11 16.13 -20.26
CA LYS A 262 5.27 16.78 -19.25
C LYS A 262 5.64 18.24 -19.01
N SER A 263 6.93 18.56 -19.04
CA SER A 263 7.36 19.95 -18.85
C SER A 263 7.05 20.85 -20.06
N LEU A 264 7.08 20.31 -21.28
CA LEU A 264 6.62 21.03 -22.47
C LEU A 264 5.10 21.25 -22.43
N SER A 265 4.32 20.20 -22.14
CA SER A 265 2.87 20.33 -22.00
C SER A 265 2.48 21.31 -20.89
N ALA A 266 3.20 21.33 -19.77
CA ALA A 266 3.00 22.31 -18.71
C ALA A 266 3.29 23.75 -19.17
N LEU A 267 4.34 23.97 -19.97
CA LEU A 267 4.62 25.30 -20.53
C LEU A 267 3.49 25.77 -21.46
N GLU A 268 3.01 24.89 -22.34
CA GLU A 268 1.88 25.21 -23.25
C GLU A 268 0.63 25.60 -22.46
N ASN A 269 0.28 24.83 -21.44
CA ASN A 269 -0.89 25.08 -20.60
C ASN A 269 -0.80 26.36 -19.76
N HIS A 270 0.42 26.82 -19.45
CA HIS A 270 0.67 28.01 -18.64
C HIS A 270 1.23 29.18 -19.46
N GLY A 271 0.99 29.22 -20.78
CA GLY A 271 1.35 30.36 -21.62
C GLY A 271 2.86 30.65 -21.65
N ASN A 272 3.69 29.60 -21.61
CA ASN A 272 5.15 29.64 -21.48
C ASN A 272 5.69 30.25 -20.17
N ASP A 273 4.88 30.39 -19.12
CA ASP A 273 5.36 30.74 -17.79
C ASP A 273 6.01 29.53 -17.11
N ALA A 274 7.35 29.55 -17.07
CA ALA A 274 8.14 28.44 -16.54
C ALA A 274 7.99 28.24 -15.04
N ARG A 275 7.67 29.30 -14.28
CA ARG A 275 7.41 29.20 -12.86
C ARG A 275 6.10 28.44 -12.65
N GLN A 276 5.02 28.87 -13.30
CA GLN A 276 3.73 28.18 -13.19
C GLN A 276 3.80 26.74 -13.70
N ALA A 277 4.48 26.51 -14.82
CA ALA A 277 4.70 25.17 -15.34
C ALA A 277 5.45 24.28 -14.33
N PHE A 278 6.53 24.77 -13.71
CA PHE A 278 7.28 24.01 -12.71
C PHE A 278 6.42 23.67 -11.49
N GLU A 279 5.70 24.67 -10.95
CA GLU A 279 4.78 24.52 -9.82
C GLU A 279 3.70 23.47 -10.13
N SER A 280 3.13 23.48 -11.34
CA SER A 280 2.11 22.49 -11.74
C SER A 280 2.63 21.05 -11.71
N ILE A 281 3.88 20.82 -12.10
CA ILE A 281 4.51 19.49 -12.08
C ILE A 281 4.78 19.06 -10.63
N VAL A 282 5.25 19.97 -9.77
CA VAL A 282 5.43 19.73 -8.34
C VAL A 282 4.11 19.31 -7.71
N SER A 283 3.06 20.12 -7.87
CA SER A 283 1.73 19.83 -7.31
C SER A 283 1.18 18.50 -7.81
N HIS A 284 1.32 18.20 -9.11
CA HIS A 284 0.88 16.93 -9.68
C HIS A 284 1.54 15.72 -9.01
N LEU A 285 2.87 15.77 -8.82
CA LEU A 285 3.61 14.66 -8.22
C LEU A 285 3.31 14.53 -6.72
N VAL A 286 3.24 15.64 -5.97
CA VAL A 286 2.91 15.63 -4.53
C VAL A 286 1.49 15.11 -4.29
N GLU A 287 0.50 15.60 -5.04
CA GLU A 287 -0.88 15.14 -4.92
C GLU A 287 -1.01 13.65 -5.21
N ARG A 288 -0.24 13.13 -6.17
CA ARG A 288 -0.20 11.71 -6.47
C ARG A 288 0.28 10.90 -5.28
N GLU A 289 1.38 11.31 -4.63
CA GLU A 289 1.91 10.60 -3.46
C GLU A 289 0.92 10.63 -2.30
N HIS A 290 0.27 11.78 -2.06
CA HIS A 290 -0.76 11.92 -1.03
C HIS A 290 -1.98 11.01 -1.29
N LYS A 291 -2.45 10.94 -2.54
CA LYS A 291 -3.54 10.02 -2.94
C LYS A 291 -3.14 8.56 -2.74
N ALA A 292 -1.87 8.23 -2.96
CA ALA A 292 -1.32 6.90 -2.69
C ALA A 292 -1.00 6.65 -1.21
N GLY A 293 -1.23 7.63 -0.33
CA GLY A 293 -1.09 7.52 1.11
C GLY A 293 0.33 7.64 1.66
N ARG A 294 1.28 8.08 0.84
CA ARG A 294 2.66 8.36 1.28
C ARG A 294 2.77 9.78 1.81
N ASP A 295 3.66 9.96 2.79
CA ASP A 295 4.07 11.28 3.22
C ASP A 295 5.17 11.77 2.26
N CYS A 296 4.91 12.86 1.55
CA CYS A 296 5.81 13.35 0.51
C CYS A 296 6.16 14.80 0.80
N GLU A 297 7.40 15.03 1.22
CA GLU A 297 7.90 16.39 1.37
C GLU A 297 7.98 17.06 -0.01
N GLU A 298 7.23 18.14 -0.18
CA GLU A 298 7.25 18.95 -1.41
C GLU A 298 8.68 19.42 -1.77
N GLN A 299 9.50 19.69 -0.75
CA GLN A 299 10.90 20.11 -0.91
C GLN A 299 11.72 19.09 -1.70
N ALA A 300 11.51 17.80 -1.46
CA ALA A 300 12.24 16.75 -2.15
C ALA A 300 11.82 16.61 -3.61
N VAL A 301 10.52 16.77 -3.90
CA VAL A 301 10.00 16.80 -5.27
C VAL A 301 10.58 18.00 -6.02
N ARG A 302 10.61 19.18 -5.38
CA ARG A 302 11.23 20.39 -5.93
C ARG A 302 12.71 20.19 -6.20
N TYR A 303 13.46 19.59 -5.28
CA TYR A 303 14.88 19.30 -5.48
C TYR A 303 15.10 18.33 -6.65
N PHE A 304 14.36 17.22 -6.68
CA PHE A 304 14.42 16.24 -7.76
C PHE A 304 14.19 16.88 -9.14
N LEU A 305 13.13 17.67 -9.29
CA LEU A 305 12.83 18.35 -10.55
C LEU A 305 13.87 19.43 -10.90
N ALA A 306 14.42 20.14 -9.90
CA ALA A 306 15.46 21.14 -10.12
C ALA A 306 16.78 20.49 -10.58
N ASP A 307 17.16 19.35 -10.02
CA ASP A 307 18.32 18.57 -10.46
C ASP A 307 18.12 18.06 -11.90
N GLU A 308 16.93 17.54 -12.24
CA GLU A 308 16.58 17.12 -13.60
C GLU A 308 16.51 18.30 -14.59
N PHE A 309 16.16 19.50 -14.13
CA PHE A 309 16.27 20.72 -14.94
C PHE A 309 17.73 21.04 -15.31
N GLY A 310 18.65 20.91 -14.36
CA GLY A 310 20.10 21.01 -14.59
C GLY A 310 20.62 19.97 -15.59
N ARG A 311 20.03 18.77 -15.59
CA ARG A 311 20.33 17.68 -16.55
C ARG A 311 19.63 17.84 -17.91
N CYS A 312 18.95 18.95 -18.16
CA CYS A 312 18.18 19.22 -19.39
C CYS A 312 17.03 18.23 -19.67
N ASN A 313 16.51 17.59 -18.63
CA ASN A 313 15.35 16.70 -18.73
C ASN A 313 14.03 17.43 -18.46
N VAL A 314 14.05 18.50 -17.68
CA VAL A 314 12.93 19.43 -17.52
C VAL A 314 13.14 20.66 -18.39
N PHE A 315 12.09 21.08 -19.10
CA PHE A 315 12.09 22.18 -20.05
C PHE A 315 13.21 22.06 -21.09
N PRO A 316 13.19 21.02 -21.96
CA PRO A 316 14.26 20.76 -22.93
C PRO A 316 14.40 21.91 -23.93
N ASN A 317 15.57 22.05 -24.53
CA ASN A 317 15.84 23.11 -25.51
C ASN A 317 14.88 23.02 -26.69
N PRO A 318 14.54 24.15 -27.33
CA PRO A 318 13.82 24.11 -28.59
C PRO A 318 14.57 23.24 -29.59
N THR A 319 13.84 22.46 -30.38
CA THR A 319 14.37 21.66 -31.49
C THR A 319 14.64 22.58 -32.68
N THR A 320 15.54 23.56 -32.51
CA THR A 320 15.85 24.65 -33.45
C THR A 320 14.69 25.55 -33.87
#